data_AF-A0A158DDF4-F1
#
_entry.id   AF-A0A158DDF4-F1
#
_cell.length_a   1.000
_cell.length_b   1.000
_cell.length_c   1.000
_cell.angle_alpha   90.00
_cell.angle_beta   90.00
_cell.angle_gamma   90.00
#
_symmetry.space_group_name_H-M   'P 1'
#
loop_
_entity.id
_entity.type
_entity.pdbx_description
1 polymer ?
#
loop_
_entity_poly.entity_id
_entity_poly.type
_entity_poly.pdbx_seq_one_letter_code
_entity_poly.pdbx_strand_id
1 'polypeptide(L)'
;MFTPKACTATCVLDGLPVTLTYFPDTTLLRITDGNGRCVRETRWPAPWRTLLATLREFSGRDAESQLSNLLDVFPATSKPARQPDSALA
;
A
#
# COMPACT_ATOMS: atom_id res chain seq x y z
N MET A 1 19.67 -2.16 -16.62
CA MET A 1 19.19 -1.87 -15.26
C MET A 1 17.74 -1.43 -15.37
N PHE A 2 16.78 -2.26 -14.96
CA PHE A 2 15.38 -1.85 -14.90
C PHE A 2 15.17 -1.15 -13.56
N THR A 3 15.14 0.18 -13.55
CA THR A 3 14.56 0.93 -12.43
C THR A 3 13.08 0.56 -12.35
N PRO A 4 12.60 -0.04 -11.24
CA PRO A 4 11.20 -0.41 -11.12
C PRO A 4 10.34 0.84 -11.17
N LYS A 5 9.68 1.07 -12.31
CA LYS A 5 8.78 2.21 -12.44
C LYS A 5 7.61 2.01 -11.49
N ALA A 6 7.27 3.07 -10.74
CA ALA A 6 6.09 3.06 -9.89
C ALA A 6 4.87 2.64 -10.71
N CYS A 7 4.09 1.72 -10.16
CA CYS A 7 2.86 1.24 -10.76
C CYS A 7 1.72 2.12 -10.27
N THR A 8 0.96 2.73 -11.18
CA THR A 8 -0.16 3.61 -10.84
C THR A 8 -1.46 3.05 -11.41
N ALA A 9 -2.53 3.07 -10.61
CA ALA A 9 -3.89 2.85 -11.08
C ALA A 9 -4.84 3.85 -10.44
N THR A 10 -5.90 4.19 -11.17
CA THR A 10 -7.02 4.96 -10.65
C THR A 10 -8.19 4.00 -10.45
N CYS A 11 -8.80 4.00 -9.26
CA CYS A 11 -10.04 3.29 -9.00
C CYS A 11 -11.04 4.24 -8.32
N VAL A 12 -12.30 3.82 -8.25
CA VAL A 12 -13.35 4.58 -7.56
C VAL A 12 -13.66 3.85 -6.27
N LEU A 13 -13.43 4.49 -5.12
CA LEU A 13 -13.82 4.02 -3.79
C LEU A 13 -14.99 4.88 -3.33
N ASP A 14 -16.11 4.27 -2.96
CA ASP A 14 -17.28 4.99 -2.43
C ASP A 14 -17.81 6.12 -3.35
N GLY A 15 -17.66 5.95 -4.66
CA GLY A 15 -18.03 6.95 -5.66
C GLY A 15 -17.00 8.07 -5.88
N LEU A 16 -15.90 8.07 -5.12
CA LEU A 16 -14.81 9.03 -5.23
C LEU A 16 -13.63 8.44 -6.01
N PRO A 17 -13.09 9.15 -7.02
CA PRO A 17 -11.89 8.70 -7.70
C PRO A 17 -10.68 8.78 -6.76
N VAL A 18 -9.94 7.70 -6.66
CA VAL A 18 -8.67 7.63 -5.94
C VAL A 18 -7.58 7.11 -6.85
N THR A 19 -6.37 7.63 -6.66
CA THR A 19 -5.16 7.20 -7.36
C THR A 19 -4.26 6.42 -6.41
N LEU A 20 -3.91 5.21 -6.81
CA LEU A 20 -3.03 4.29 -6.10
C LEU A 20 -1.68 4.28 -6.78
N THR A 21 -0.61 4.54 -6.02
CA THR A 21 0.77 4.52 -6.51
C THR A 21 1.57 3.51 -5.69
N TYR A 22 2.04 2.45 -6.34
CA TYR A 22 2.85 1.40 -5.75
C TYR A 22 4.30 1.50 -6.19
N PHE A 23 5.22 1.52 -5.22
CA PHE A 23 6.66 1.56 -5.41
C PHE A 23 7.24 0.16 -5.19
N PRO A 24 7.68 -0.55 -6.25
CA PRO A 24 8.15 -1.92 -6.13
C PRO A 24 9.42 -2.05 -5.28
N ASP A 25 10.27 -1.03 -5.30
CA ASP A 25 11.54 -1.01 -4.56
C ASP A 25 11.35 -1.04 -3.04
N THR A 26 10.33 -0.33 -2.56
CA THR A 26 10.09 -0.10 -1.14
C THR A 26 8.81 -0.75 -0.62
N THR A 27 8.08 -1.43 -1.51
CA THR A 27 6.74 -1.98 -1.32
C THR A 27 5.73 -0.95 -0.79
N LEU A 28 6.01 0.34 -1.00
CA LEU A 28 5.18 1.43 -0.53
C LEU A 28 3.94 1.55 -1.44
N LEU A 29 2.77 1.62 -0.83
CA LEU A 29 1.51 1.93 -1.49
C LEU A 29 1.02 3.27 -0.97
N ARG A 30 0.87 4.24 -1.88
CA ARG A 30 0.28 5.55 -1.61
C ARG A 30 -1.10 5.64 -2.24
N ILE A 31 -2.07 6.07 -1.45
CA ILE A 31 -3.44 6.33 -1.87
C ILE A 31 -3.65 7.83 -1.85
N THR A 32 -4.03 8.37 -3.00
CA THR A 32 -4.32 9.79 -3.22
C THR A 32 -5.77 9.94 -3.64
N ASP A 33 -6.47 10.97 -3.15
CA ASP A 33 -7.85 11.24 -3.59
C ASP A 33 -7.85 11.93 -4.97
N GLY A 34 -9.05 12.20 -5.48
CA GLY A 34 -9.26 12.91 -6.74
C GLY A 34 -8.68 14.33 -6.79
N ASN A 35 -8.49 14.98 -5.63
CA ASN A 35 -7.78 16.26 -5.54
C ASN A 35 -6.26 16.12 -5.45
N GLY A 36 -5.72 14.90 -5.48
CA GLY A 36 -4.29 14.64 -5.38
C GLY A 36 -3.72 14.79 -3.96
N ARG A 37 -4.55 14.85 -2.93
CA ARG A 37 -4.11 14.80 -1.52
C ARG A 37 -3.81 13.35 -1.17
N CYS A 38 -2.68 13.13 -0.49
CA CYS A 38 -2.33 11.82 0.03
C CYS A 38 -3.25 11.48 1.20
N VAL A 39 -4.19 10.55 0.96
CA VAL A 39 -5.18 10.10 1.96
C VAL A 39 -4.55 9.10 2.91
N ARG A 40 -3.75 8.17 2.36
CA ARG A 40 -3.15 7.09 3.14
C ARG A 40 -1.87 6.60 2.48
N GLU A 41 -0.90 6.24 3.30
CA GLU A 41 0.34 5.61 2.86
C GLU A 41 0.60 4.39 3.73
N THR A 42 0.94 3.26 3.11
CA THR A 42 1.17 1.98 3.80
C THR A 42 2.17 1.12 3.03
N ARG A 43 2.54 -0.03 3.59
CA ARG A 43 3.39 -1.02 2.92
C ARG A 43 2.55 -2.20 2.48
N TRP A 44 2.60 -2.51 1.19
CA TRP A 44 1.90 -3.64 0.61
C TRP A 44 2.90 -4.76 0.27
N PRO A 45 2.93 -5.86 1.03
CA PRO A 45 4.00 -6.86 0.92
C PRO A 45 3.94 -7.70 -0.36
N ALA A 46 2.82 -7.68 -1.08
CA ALA A 46 2.62 -8.46 -2.30
C ALA A 46 2.86 -7.63 -3.58
N PRO A 47 3.00 -8.26 -4.75
CA PRO A 47 3.16 -7.54 -6.01
C PRO A 47 1.93 -6.70 -6.37
N TRP A 48 2.15 -5.69 -7.22
CA TRP A 48 1.10 -4.83 -7.78
C TRP A 48 -0.09 -5.61 -8.36
N ARG A 49 0.16 -6.74 -9.03
CA ARG A 49 -0.90 -7.59 -9.60
C ARG A 49 -1.85 -8.15 -8.52
N THR A 50 -1.30 -8.53 -7.38
CA THR A 50 -2.09 -9.02 -6.24
C THR A 50 -2.92 -7.88 -5.66
N LEU A 51 -2.32 -6.69 -5.51
CA LEU A 51 -3.07 -5.51 -5.05
C LEU A 51 -4.27 -5.21 -5.94
N LEU A 52 -4.08 -5.20 -7.27
CA LEU A 52 -5.16 -4.98 -8.23
C LEU A 52 -6.26 -6.05 -8.15
N ALA A 53 -5.89 -7.31 -7.90
CA ALA A 53 -6.87 -8.38 -7.71
C ALA A 53 -7.70 -8.13 -6.45
N THR A 54 -7.07 -7.82 -5.33
CA THR A 54 -7.77 -7.53 -4.06
C THR A 54 -8.65 -6.29 -4.19
N LEU A 55 -8.19 -5.23 -4.86
CA LEU A 55 -8.99 -4.03 -5.11
C LEU A 55 -10.23 -4.30 -5.97
N ARG A 56 -10.14 -5.21 -6.94
CA ARG A 56 -11.32 -5.62 -7.73
C ARG A 56 -12.37 -6.28 -6.84
N GLU A 57 -11.96 -7.05 -5.85
CA GLU A 57 -12.86 -7.69 -4.88
C GLU A 57 -13.55 -6.66 -3.97
N PHE A 58 -12.89 -5.52 -3.67
CA PHE A 58 -13.43 -4.46 -2.82
C PHE A 58 -14.39 -3.48 -3.51
N SER A 59 -14.85 -3.70 -4.74
CA SER A 59 -15.60 -2.71 -5.55
C SER A 59 -17.06 -2.42 -5.07
N GLY A 60 -17.32 -2.41 -3.75
CA GLY A 60 -18.63 -2.21 -3.13
C GLY A 60 -18.76 -0.91 -2.31
N ARG A 61 -19.85 -0.81 -1.53
CA ARG A 61 -20.25 0.35 -0.70
C ARG A 61 -19.39 0.59 0.57
N ASP A 62 -18.35 -0.22 0.76
CA ASP A 62 -17.47 -0.21 1.95
C ASP A 62 -15.99 -0.35 1.54
N ALA A 63 -15.66 0.03 0.30
CA ALA A 63 -14.36 -0.21 -0.29
C ALA A 63 -13.24 0.47 0.51
N GLU A 64 -13.46 1.70 0.99
CA GLU A 64 -12.50 2.41 1.82
C GLU A 64 -12.26 1.72 3.17
N SER A 65 -13.33 1.27 3.84
CA SER A 65 -13.26 0.59 5.13
C SER A 65 -12.58 -0.77 5.03
N GLN A 66 -12.91 -1.56 4.00
CA GLN A 66 -12.31 -2.86 3.75
C GLN A 66 -10.84 -2.75 3.37
N LEU A 67 -10.50 -1.78 2.50
CA LEU A 67 -9.12 -1.48 2.14
C LEU A 67 -8.34 -1.00 3.36
N SER A 68 -8.90 -0.11 4.18
CA SER A 68 -8.26 0.36 5.40
C SER A 68 -7.97 -0.79 6.36
N ASN A 69 -8.96 -1.67 6.60
CA ASN A 69 -8.80 -2.84 7.48
C ASN A 69 -7.73 -3.81 6.96
N LEU A 70 -7.78 -4.13 5.67
CA LEU A 70 -6.76 -4.97 5.02
C LEU A 70 -5.36 -4.38 5.20
N LEU A 71 -5.20 -3.07 4.99
CA LEU A 71 -3.92 -2.38 5.10
C LEU A 71 -3.45 -2.22 6.55
N ASP A 72 -4.35 -2.19 7.53
CA ASP A 72 -4.04 -2.21 8.98
C ASP A 72 -3.63 -3.62 9.45
N VAL A 73 -4.23 -4.67 8.87
CA VAL A 73 -3.91 -6.08 9.16
C VAL A 73 -2.53 -6.48 8.64
N PHE A 74 -1.98 -5.76 7.67
CA PHE A 74 -0.57 -5.88 7.31
C PHE A 74 0.24 -4.89 8.16
N PRO A 75 0.71 -5.27 9.38
CA PRO A 75 1.61 -4.42 10.11
C PRO A 75 2.82 -4.19 9.22
N ALA A 76 3.25 -2.93 9.12
CA ALA A 76 4.54 -2.56 8.59
C ALA A 76 5.62 -3.33 9.38
N THR A 77 5.95 -4.55 8.95
CA THR A 77 7.17 -5.27 9.33
C THR A 77 8.32 -4.57 8.61
N SER A 78 8.59 -3.35 9.05
CA SER A 78 9.78 -2.60 8.72
C SER A 78 10.35 -2.05 10.00
N LYS A 79 10.63 -2.97 10.92
CA LYS A 79 11.70 -2.77 11.88
C LYS A 79 12.76 -3.79 11.50
N PRO A 80 13.86 -3.44 10.81
CA PRO A 80 15.04 -4.27 10.88
C PRO A 80 15.38 -4.32 12.36
N ALA A 81 15.33 -5.52 12.95
CA ALA A 81 15.86 -5.76 14.27
C ALA A 81 17.32 -5.32 14.25
N ARG A 82 17.61 -4.13 14.78
CA ARG A 82 18.96 -3.84 15.26
C ARG A 82 19.16 -4.76 16.47
N GLN A 83 19.75 -5.91 16.19
CA GLN A 83 20.42 -6.75 17.16
C GLN A 83 21.36 -5.85 17.97
N PRO A 84 21.15 -5.67 19.29
CA PRO A 84 22.23 -5.19 20.12
C PRO A 84 23.27 -6.31 20.14
N ASP A 85 24.38 -6.03 19.47
CA ASP A 85 25.62 -6.77 19.53
C ASP A 85 25.96 -7.08 20.99
N SER A 86 26.30 -8.34 21.26
CA SER A 86 26.84 -8.80 22.53
C SER A 86 28.08 -7.98 22.89
N ALA A 87 27.95 -7.06 23.84
CA ALA A 87 29.11 -6.53 24.55
C ALA A 87 29.25 -7.27 25.88
N LEU A 88 30.12 -8.26 25.82
CA LEU A 88 30.79 -8.92 26.93
C LEU A 88 31.40 -7.87 27.89
N ALA A 89 31.08 -7.93 29.18
CA ALA A 89 31.92 -7.44 30.28
C ALA A 89 31.50 -8.11 31.59
#